data_AF-A0A1L8SW74-F1
#
_entry.id   AF-A0A1L8SW74-F1
#
_cell.length_a   1.000
_cell.length_b   1.000
_cell.length_c   1.000
_cell.angle_alpha   90.00
_cell.angle_beta   90.00
_cell.angle_gamma   90.00
#
_symmetry.space_group_name_H-M   'P 1'
#
loop_
_entity.id
_entity.type
_entity.pdbx_description
1 polymer ?
#
loop_
_entity_poly.entity_id
_entity_poly.type
_entity_poly.pdbx_seq_one_letter_code
_entity_poly.pdbx_strand_id
1 'polypeptide(L)'
;MNEFKQVFNQSQQFLILQAYIDQQLSEEELMNFTLLETVDEVPVVFYDAGMLVIQPNLDLNQFQHTFFSKEAFKLQQENNQLVVTLSNQRLTFQFADSSEAQQVASDLAYLYSTAE
;
A
#
# COMPACT_ATOMS: atom_id res chain seq x y z
N MET A 1 0.36 8.67 16.14
CA MET A 1 -0.24 7.43 16.68
C MET A 1 -1.63 7.31 16.10
N ASN A 2 -1.87 6.30 15.25
CA ASN A 2 -3.17 6.08 14.62
C ASN A 2 -4.13 5.46 15.64
N GLU A 3 -5.14 6.21 16.09
CA GLU A 3 -6.20 5.73 17.00
C GLU A 3 -6.90 4.48 16.44
N PHE A 4 -7.05 4.42 15.12
CA PHE A 4 -7.52 3.23 14.39
C PHE A 4 -6.80 1.95 14.81
N LYS A 5 -5.47 1.99 14.94
CA LYS A 5 -4.68 0.81 15.29
C LYS A 5 -4.76 0.43 16.76
N GLN A 6 -5.10 1.39 17.64
CA GLN A 6 -5.29 1.12 19.06
C GLN A 6 -6.66 0.50 19.36
N VAL A 7 -7.67 0.84 18.56
CA VAL A 7 -9.03 0.36 18.74
C VAL A 7 -9.25 -0.99 18.03
N PHE A 8 -8.68 -1.17 16.84
CA PHE A 8 -8.88 -2.36 16.03
C PHE A 8 -7.67 -3.29 16.08
N ASN A 9 -7.89 -4.59 16.28
CA ASN A 9 -6.83 -5.61 16.15
C ASN A 9 -6.38 -5.76 14.69
N GLN A 10 -5.20 -6.34 14.45
CA GLN A 10 -4.63 -6.48 13.10
C GLN A 10 -5.59 -7.11 12.07
N SER A 11 -6.32 -8.16 12.45
CA SER A 11 -7.33 -8.77 11.58
C SER A 11 -8.51 -7.84 11.27
N GLN A 12 -8.94 -7.03 12.25
CA GLN A 12 -10.01 -6.05 12.04
C GLN A 12 -9.55 -4.89 11.17
N GLN A 13 -8.31 -4.41 11.37
CA GLN A 13 -7.70 -3.40 10.51
C GLN A 13 -7.67 -3.90 9.06
N PHE A 14 -7.23 -5.14 8.85
CA PHE A 14 -7.21 -5.76 7.51
C PHE A 14 -8.61 -5.85 6.90
N LEU A 15 -9.62 -6.30 7.64
CA LEU A 15 -11.00 -6.39 7.15
C LEU A 15 -11.60 -5.02 6.81
N ILE A 16 -11.33 -4.00 7.63
CA ILE A 16 -11.81 -2.64 7.40
C ILE A 16 -11.12 -2.04 6.16
N LEU A 17 -9.80 -2.22 6.04
CA LEU A 17 -9.05 -1.79 4.86
C LEU A 17 -9.55 -2.50 3.61
N GLN A 18 -9.75 -3.82 3.66
CA GLN A 18 -10.34 -4.59 2.57
C GLN A 18 -11.72 -4.05 2.16
N ALA A 19 -12.61 -3.81 3.12
CA ALA A 19 -13.93 -3.27 2.83
C ALA A 19 -13.88 -1.85 2.22
N TYR A 20 -12.89 -1.04 2.62
CA TYR A 20 -12.67 0.28 2.03
C TYR A 20 -12.12 0.18 0.60
N ILE A 21 -11.14 -0.69 0.39
CA ILE A 21 -10.51 -0.97 -0.91
C ILE A 21 -11.56 -1.48 -1.90
N ASP A 22 -12.44 -2.39 -1.47
CA ASP A 22 -13.56 -2.92 -2.25
C ASP A 22 -14.54 -1.82 -2.73
N GLN A 23 -14.66 -0.72 -1.97
CA GLN A 23 -15.46 0.44 -2.38
C GLN A 23 -14.72 1.39 -3.34
N GLN A 24 -13.39 1.36 -3.38
CA GLN A 24 -12.58 2.29 -4.19
C GLN A 24 -12.11 1.67 -5.50
N LEU A 25 -11.83 0.37 -5.51
CA LEU A 25 -11.25 -0.35 -6.64
C LEU A 25 -12.33 -1.15 -7.37
N SER A 26 -12.18 -1.26 -8.69
CA SER A 26 -13.04 -2.13 -9.50
C SER A 26 -12.66 -3.60 -9.32
N GLU A 27 -13.57 -4.52 -9.69
CA GLU A 27 -13.35 -5.97 -9.58
C GLU A 27 -12.04 -6.44 -10.24
N GLU A 28 -11.66 -5.83 -11.37
CA GLU A 28 -10.42 -6.13 -12.10
C GLU A 28 -9.17 -5.71 -11.30
N GLU A 29 -9.22 -4.55 -10.65
CA GLU A 29 -8.14 -4.03 -9.83
C GLU A 29 -8.03 -4.79 -8.51
N LEU A 30 -9.16 -5.26 -7.97
CA LEU A 30 -9.22 -6.12 -6.79
C LEU A 30 -8.60 -7.51 -7.03
N MET A 31 -8.46 -7.95 -8.29
CA MET A 31 -7.76 -9.20 -8.58
C MET A 31 -6.24 -9.07 -8.55
N ASN A 32 -5.70 -7.86 -8.76
CA ASN A 32 -4.27 -7.63 -8.94
C ASN A 32 -3.71 -6.54 -8.01
N PHE A 33 -4.33 -6.33 -6.84
CA PHE A 33 -3.79 -5.41 -5.84
C PHE A 33 -2.88 -6.11 -4.83
N THR A 34 -1.91 -5.35 -4.34
CA THR A 34 -1.04 -5.70 -3.21
C THR A 34 -1.21 -4.67 -2.12
N LEU A 35 -1.63 -5.08 -0.92
CA LEU A 35 -1.68 -4.22 0.27
C LEU A 35 -0.39 -4.37 1.08
N LEU A 36 0.33 -3.27 1.27
CA LEU A 36 1.53 -3.20 2.11
C LEU A 36 1.38 -2.13 3.18
N GLU A 37 2.11 -2.29 4.27
CA GLU A 37 2.13 -1.30 5.34
C GLU A 37 3.55 -0.74 5.54
N THR A 38 3.63 0.59 5.62
CA THR A 38 4.90 1.28 5.87
C THR A 38 5.35 1.15 7.32
N VAL A 39 6.62 1.48 7.59
CA VAL A 39 7.17 1.57 8.96
C VAL A 39 6.43 2.59 9.82
N ASP A 40 5.87 3.63 9.20
CA ASP A 40 5.02 4.64 9.84
C ASP A 40 3.57 4.17 10.00
N GLU A 41 3.31 2.87 9.83
CA GLU A 41 2.01 2.26 10.05
C GLU A 41 0.92 2.80 9.11
N VAL A 42 1.34 3.30 7.94
CA VAL A 42 0.45 3.78 6.88
C VAL A 42 0.21 2.66 5.87
N PRO A 43 -1.04 2.21 5.69
CA PRO A 43 -1.41 1.23 4.68
C PRO A 43 -1.38 1.83 3.28
N VAL A 44 -0.79 1.09 2.34
CA VAL A 44 -0.63 1.49 0.94
C VAL A 44 -1.03 0.32 0.05
N VAL A 45 -1.92 0.59 -0.89
CA VAL A 45 -2.41 -0.37 -1.88
C VAL A 45 -1.72 -0.09 -3.19
N PHE A 46 -1.09 -1.10 -3.77
CA PHE A 46 -0.49 -1.06 -5.10
C PHE A 46 -1.38 -1.88 -6.04
N TYR A 47 -1.68 -1.35 -7.21
CA TYR A 47 -2.56 -2.00 -8.20
C TYR A 47 -2.22 -1.46 -9.60
N ASP A 48 -2.84 -1.98 -10.66
CA ASP A 48 -2.41 -1.73 -12.06
C ASP A 48 -2.26 -0.22 -12.39
N ALA A 49 -3.24 0.60 -12.03
CA ALA A 49 -3.20 2.04 -12.32
C ALA A 49 -2.14 2.83 -11.52
N GLY A 50 -1.65 2.29 -10.38
CA GLY A 50 -0.70 3.00 -9.52
C GLY A 50 -0.76 2.54 -8.06
N MET A 51 -0.76 3.49 -7.14
CA MET A 51 -0.87 3.19 -5.72
C MET A 51 -1.79 4.15 -4.98
N LEU A 52 -2.47 3.65 -3.97
CA LEU A 52 -3.37 4.35 -3.06
C LEU A 52 -2.77 4.34 -1.66
N VAL A 53 -2.38 5.51 -1.16
CA VAL A 53 -1.95 5.68 0.23
C VAL A 53 -3.19 5.95 1.05
N ILE A 54 -3.54 5.03 1.95
CA ILE A 54 -4.74 5.12 2.78
C ILE A 54 -4.35 5.71 4.14
N GLN A 55 -5.10 6.71 4.57
CA GLN A 55 -5.04 7.28 5.91
C GLN A 55 -6.26 6.77 6.70
N PRO A 56 -6.10 5.65 7.43
CA PRO A 56 -7.20 5.06 8.17
C PRO A 56 -7.63 5.97 9.32
N ASN A 57 -8.94 5.97 9.58
CA ASN A 57 -9.57 6.74 10.66
C ASN A 57 -10.46 5.81 11.50
N LEU A 58 -11.00 6.25 12.64
CA LEU A 58 -11.92 5.43 13.44
C LEU A 58 -13.21 5.09 12.67
N ASP A 59 -13.69 6.03 11.86
CA ASP A 59 -14.85 5.85 11.00
C ASP A 59 -14.45 5.63 9.55
N LEU A 60 -14.98 4.58 8.93
CA LEU A 60 -14.74 4.23 7.53
C LEU A 60 -15.11 5.38 6.56
N ASN A 61 -16.17 6.14 6.89
CA ASN A 61 -16.59 7.32 6.13
C ASN A 61 -15.61 8.50 6.21
N GLN A 62 -14.69 8.50 7.17
CA GLN A 62 -13.65 9.52 7.34
C GLN A 62 -12.27 9.05 6.86
N PHE A 63 -12.20 7.90 6.18
CA PHE A 63 -10.98 7.45 5.55
C PHE A 63 -10.63 8.40 4.42
N GLN A 64 -9.39 8.85 4.42
CA GLN A 64 -8.82 9.60 3.32
C GLN A 64 -7.87 8.69 2.56
N HIS A 65 -7.81 8.87 1.25
CA HIS A 65 -6.80 8.23 0.43
C HIS A 65 -6.16 9.25 -0.49
N THR A 66 -4.93 8.98 -0.89
CA THR A 66 -4.24 9.73 -1.94
C THR A 66 -3.79 8.76 -3.00
N PHE A 67 -4.31 8.95 -4.21
CA PHE A 67 -3.90 8.19 -5.38
C PHE A 67 -2.63 8.80 -5.98
N PHE A 68 -1.69 7.93 -6.32
CA PHE A 68 -0.48 8.26 -7.06
C PHE A 68 -0.35 7.33 -8.25
N SER A 69 -0.31 7.91 -9.45
CA SER A 69 -0.07 7.17 -10.69
C SER A 69 1.33 6.57 -10.72
N LYS A 70 1.56 5.51 -11.50
CA LYS A 70 2.88 4.86 -11.67
C LYS A 70 4.04 5.81 -12.00
N GLU A 71 3.75 6.92 -12.69
CA GLU A 71 4.75 7.94 -13.04
C GLU A 71 5.08 8.90 -11.89
N ALA A 72 4.23 8.99 -10.88
CA ALA A 72 4.35 9.90 -9.75
C ALA A 72 5.22 9.36 -8.60
N PHE A 73 5.62 8.09 -8.67
CA PHE A 73 6.47 7.46 -7.65
C PHE A 73 7.56 6.58 -8.26
N LYS A 74 8.58 6.28 -7.47
CA LYS A 74 9.65 5.34 -7.82
C LYS A 74 9.82 4.32 -6.71
N LEU A 75 9.85 3.05 -7.09
CA LEU A 75 10.15 1.94 -6.20
C LEU A 75 11.66 1.67 -6.21
N GLN A 76 12.25 1.55 -5.03
CA GLN A 76 13.65 1.17 -4.84
C GLN A 76 13.75 0.15 -3.72
N GLN A 77 14.38 -0.98 -3.96
CA GLN A 77 14.66 -1.97 -2.93
C GLN A 77 16.02 -1.67 -2.29
N GLU A 78 16.05 -1.56 -0.96
CA GLU A 78 17.25 -1.32 -0.16
C GLU A 78 17.35 -2.38 0.95
N ASN A 79 18.12 -3.43 0.73
CA ASN A 79 18.26 -4.57 1.66
C ASN A 79 16.90 -5.19 2.05
N ASN A 80 16.53 -5.15 3.33
CA ASN A 80 15.27 -5.66 3.86
C ASN A 80 14.13 -4.61 3.81
N GLN A 81 14.29 -3.57 3.00
CA GLN A 81 13.33 -2.47 2.89
C GLN A 81 12.95 -2.22 1.44
N LEU A 82 11.70 -1.83 1.24
CA LEU A 82 11.24 -1.21 0.01
C LEU A 82 11.02 0.27 0.29
N VAL A 83 11.63 1.11 -0.54
CA VAL A 83 11.54 2.56 -0.45
C VAL A 83 10.77 3.06 -1.67
N VAL A 84 9.65 3.70 -1.41
CA VAL A 84 8.83 4.34 -2.42
C VAL A 84 9.02 5.84 -2.30
N THR A 85 9.69 6.41 -3.30
CA THR A 85 9.95 7.85 -3.35
C THR A 85 8.84 8.53 -4.15
N LEU A 86 8.11 9.43 -3.47
CA LEU A 86 7.11 10.33 -4.04
C LEU A 86 7.71 11.73 -4.21
N SER A 87 7.06 12.59 -4.99
CA SER A 87 7.50 13.99 -5.18
C SER A 87 7.62 14.78 -3.88
N ASN A 88 6.77 14.48 -2.89
CA ASN A 88 6.67 15.25 -1.64
C ASN A 88 7.02 14.45 -0.38
N GLN A 89 7.21 13.14 -0.48
CA GLN A 89 7.46 12.29 0.68
C GLN A 89 8.19 11.00 0.27
N ARG A 90 8.64 10.24 1.26
CA ARG A 90 9.24 8.91 1.05
C ARG A 90 8.52 7.94 1.98
N LEU A 91 8.02 6.86 1.40
CA LEU A 91 7.37 5.78 2.13
C LEU A 91 8.37 4.62 2.23
N THR A 92 8.60 4.13 3.43
CA THR A 92 9.51 3.02 3.66
C THR A 92 8.72 1.85 4.21
N PHE A 93 8.89 0.68 3.62
CA PHE A 93 8.30 -0.58 4.02
C PHE A 93 9.42 -1.47 4.54
N GLN A 94 9.28 -1.98 5.76
CA GLN A 94 10.28 -2.85 6.36
C GLN A 94 9.76 -4.28 6.35
N PHE A 95 10.57 -5.17 5.81
CA PHE A 95 10.28 -6.59 5.74
C PHE A 95 11.13 -7.36 6.74
N ALA A 96 10.68 -8.56 7.11
CA ALA A 96 11.44 -9.41 8.02
C ALA A 96 12.74 -9.90 7.37
N ASP A 97 12.72 -10.17 6.07
CA ASP A 97 13.85 -10.70 5.30
C ASP A 97 14.09 -9.93 3.98
N SER A 98 15.34 -9.91 3.54
CA SER A 98 15.73 -9.31 2.25
C SER A 98 15.06 -10.00 1.07
N SER A 99 14.84 -11.31 1.18
CA SER A 99 14.17 -12.12 0.15
C SER A 99 12.71 -11.69 -0.01
N GLU A 100 12.03 -11.38 1.10
CA GLU A 100 10.65 -10.91 1.09
C GLU A 100 10.56 -9.52 0.44
N ALA A 101 11.45 -8.60 0.84
CA ALA A 101 11.55 -7.28 0.21
C ALA A 101 11.83 -7.37 -1.30
N GLN A 102 12.72 -8.29 -1.70
CA GLN A 102 13.05 -8.51 -3.11
C GLN A 102 11.86 -9.10 -3.88
N GLN A 103 11.17 -10.10 -3.30
CA GLN A 103 10.00 -10.71 -3.91
C GLN A 103 8.88 -9.70 -4.12
N VAL A 104 8.58 -8.87 -3.11
CA VAL A 104 7.59 -7.80 -3.22
C VAL A 104 8.02 -6.76 -4.25
N ALA A 105 9.29 -6.35 -4.27
CA ALA A 105 9.79 -5.41 -5.27
C ALA A 105 9.65 -5.95 -6.70
N SER A 106 9.92 -7.25 -6.90
CA SER A 106 9.74 -7.92 -8.19
C SER A 106 8.26 -8.05 -8.56
N ASP A 107 7.38 -8.34 -7.61
CA ASP A 107 5.94 -8.44 -7.84
C ASP A 107 5.35 -7.09 -8.27
N LEU A 108 5.72 -6.01 -7.56
CA LEU A 108 5.33 -4.64 -7.94
C LEU A 108 5.93 -4.23 -9.28
N ALA A 109 7.19 -4.55 -9.54
CA ALA A 109 7.81 -4.26 -10.83
C ALA A 109 7.09 -5.01 -11.97
N TYR A 110 6.67 -6.25 -11.73
CA TYR A 110 5.90 -7.03 -12.69
C TYR A 110 4.53 -6.41 -12.93
N LEU A 111 3.79 -6.09 -11.85
CA LEU A 111 2.49 -5.41 -11.88
C LEU A 111 2.52 -4.18 -12.79
N TYR A 112 3.52 -3.30 -12.62
CA TYR A 112 3.65 -2.08 -13.43
C TYR A 112 4.26 -2.29 -14.82
N SER A 113 4.91 -3.42 -15.06
CA SER A 113 5.49 -3.76 -16.36
C SER A 113 4.50 -4.46 -17.29
N THR A 114 3.45 -5.09 -16.76
CA THR A 114 2.37 -5.69 -17.56
C THR A 114 1.26 -4.71 -17.95
N ALA A 115 1.24 -3.51 -17.36
CA ALA A 115 0.26 -2.45 -17.63
C ALA A 115 0.57 -1.64 -18.92
N GLU A 116 0.99 -2.31 -20.00
CA GLU A 116 1.24 -1.76 -21.35
C GLU A 116 0.23 -2.28 -22.39
#